data_AF-A0A8S3J0V1-F1
#
_entry.id   AF-A0A8S3J0V1-F1
#
_cell.length_a   1.000
_cell.length_b   1.000
_cell.length_c   1.000
_cell.angle_alpha   90.00
_cell.angle_beta   90.00
_cell.angle_gamma   90.00
#
_symmetry.space_group_name_H-M   'P 1'
#
loop_
_entity.id
_entity.type
_entity.pdbx_description
1 polymer ?
#
loop_
_entity_poly.entity_id
_entity_poly.type
_entity_poly.pdbx_seq_one_letter_code
_entity_poly.pdbx_strand_id
1 'polypeptide(L)'
;MFFELLCRVQYTDALYKATDLFGLIPESYFLNSTGNTNVAPEFLSTVLYYHIQNANDIDEWEYLWNNFTENVYITAQQRTAFLRALCSAKEIWRLKYLLETASDFDADTIEGQEYFDIIIAISQNPNGRDLAWNFYRHNYMMLLDR
;
A
#
# COMPACT_ATOMS: atom_id res chain seq x y z
N MET A 1 4.16 17.70 3.82
CA MET A 1 3.53 17.87 5.16
C MET A 1 2.14 18.49 5.10
N PHE A 2 1.93 19.69 4.54
CA PHE A 2 0.57 20.29 4.47
C PHE A 2 -0.42 19.52 3.57
N PHE A 3 0.02 19.07 2.39
CA PHE A 3 -0.83 18.30 1.46
C PHE A 3 -1.34 16.98 2.07
N GLU A 4 -0.43 16.19 2.65
CA GLU A 4 -0.78 14.93 3.32
C GLU A 4 -1.79 15.14 4.47
N LEU A 5 -1.62 16.23 5.25
CA LEU A 5 -2.54 16.57 6.32
C LEU A 5 -3.95 16.86 5.79
N LEU A 6 -4.07 17.63 4.70
CA LEU A 6 -5.36 17.91 4.07
C LEU A 6 -6.06 16.63 3.60
N CYS A 7 -5.30 15.72 2.98
CA CYS A 7 -5.86 14.43 2.58
C CYS A 7 -6.28 13.59 3.81
N ARG A 8 -5.49 13.62 4.89
CA ARG A 8 -5.79 12.88 6.13
C ARG A 8 -7.09 13.32 6.77
N VAL A 9 -7.37 14.63 6.77
CA VAL A 9 -8.64 15.19 7.28
C VAL A 9 -9.80 15.08 6.28
N GLN A 10 -9.62 14.31 5.19
CA GLN A 10 -10.63 14.06 4.16
C GLN A 10 -11.12 15.34 3.45
N TYR A 11 -10.24 16.32 3.27
CA TYR A 11 -10.56 17.52 2.49
C TYR A 11 -10.67 17.19 1.01
N THR A 12 -11.87 17.36 0.42
CA THR A 12 -12.23 16.85 -0.91
C THR A 12 -11.31 17.31 -2.02
N ASP A 13 -10.96 18.60 -2.05
CA ASP A 13 -10.13 19.14 -3.13
C ASP A 13 -8.71 18.55 -3.11
N ALA A 14 -8.20 18.23 -1.91
CA ALA A 14 -6.90 17.57 -1.79
C ALA A 14 -6.96 16.12 -2.26
N LEU A 15 -8.06 15.41 -2.02
CA LEU A 15 -8.26 14.06 -2.52
C LEU A 15 -8.40 14.04 -4.05
N TYR A 16 -9.20 14.94 -4.64
CA TYR A 16 -9.28 15.08 -6.10
C TYR A 16 -7.92 15.39 -6.71
N LYS A 17 -7.17 16.31 -6.10
CA LYS A 17 -5.81 16.62 -6.55
C LYS A 17 -4.87 15.41 -6.45
N ALA A 18 -5.03 14.55 -5.44
CA ALA A 18 -4.24 13.32 -5.36
C ALA A 18 -4.55 12.38 -6.53
N THR A 19 -5.82 12.21 -6.87
CA THR A 19 -6.24 11.41 -8.04
C THR A 19 -5.75 12.02 -9.36
N ASP A 20 -5.83 13.34 -9.53
CA ASP A 20 -5.31 14.02 -10.72
C ASP A 20 -3.79 13.82 -10.86
N LEU A 21 -3.05 13.91 -9.75
CA LEU A 21 -1.60 13.69 -9.72
C LEU A 21 -1.26 12.22 -10.01
N PHE A 22 -2.07 11.27 -9.57
CA PHE A 22 -1.88 9.85 -9.90
C PHE A 22 -1.95 9.62 -11.42
N GLY A 23 -2.90 10.26 -12.11
CA GLY A 23 -3.01 10.20 -13.57
C GLY A 23 -1.80 10.78 -14.34
N LEU A 24 -0.93 11.55 -13.68
CA LEU A 24 0.32 12.06 -14.27
C LEU A 24 1.51 11.10 -14.08
N ILE A 25 1.36 10.05 -13.29
CA ILE A 25 2.41 9.05 -13.08
C ILE A 25 2.43 8.11 -14.30
N PRO A 26 3.53 8.05 -15.06
CA PRO A 26 3.61 7.17 -16.21
C PRO A 26 3.71 5.70 -15.79
N GLU A 27 3.21 4.80 -16.63
CA GLU A 27 3.24 3.35 -16.40
C GLU A 27 4.67 2.83 -16.14
N SER A 28 5.67 3.44 -16.78
CA SER A 28 7.08 3.11 -16.58
C SER A 28 7.54 3.24 -15.13
N TYR A 29 6.93 4.13 -14.33
CA TYR A 29 7.22 4.26 -12.90
C TYR A 29 6.86 2.99 -12.10
N PHE A 30 5.82 2.27 -12.51
CA PHE A 30 5.42 1.03 -11.84
C PHE A 30 6.26 -0.17 -12.30
N LEU A 31 6.79 -0.09 -13.52
CA LEU A 31 7.50 -1.20 -14.16
C LEU A 31 9.01 -1.21 -13.95
N ASN A 32 9.66 -0.06 -13.70
CA ASN A 32 11.12 0.01 -13.64
C ASN A 32 11.67 0.97 -12.57
N SER A 33 12.95 0.80 -12.26
CA SER A 33 13.69 1.59 -11.26
C SER A 33 14.09 2.99 -11.74
N THR A 34 14.03 3.25 -13.05
CA THR A 34 14.43 4.54 -13.67
C THR A 34 13.24 5.38 -14.13
N GLY A 35 12.03 4.98 -13.74
CA GLY A 35 10.80 5.60 -14.17
C GLY A 35 10.74 7.02 -13.62
N ASN A 36 10.88 8.00 -14.50
CA ASN A 36 10.71 9.39 -14.12
C ASN A 36 9.22 9.73 -14.09
N THR A 37 8.81 10.42 -13.05
CA THR A 37 7.46 10.96 -12.90
C THR A 37 7.51 12.49 -12.81
N ASN A 38 6.44 13.13 -13.27
CA ASN A 38 6.28 14.58 -13.12
C ASN A 38 5.81 14.96 -11.70
N VAL A 39 5.51 13.98 -10.86
CA VAL A 39 5.19 14.18 -9.45
C VAL A 39 6.48 14.20 -8.63
N ALA A 40 6.63 15.20 -7.77
CA ALA A 40 7.83 15.29 -6.94
C ALA A 40 7.94 14.08 -5.99
N PRO A 41 9.15 13.50 -5.80
CA PRO A 41 9.34 12.27 -5.04
C PRO A 41 8.71 12.26 -3.63
N GLU A 42 8.70 13.41 -2.96
CA GLU A 42 8.13 13.60 -1.63
C GLU A 42 6.60 13.45 -1.58
N PHE A 43 5.92 13.62 -2.71
CA PHE A 43 4.46 13.49 -2.79
C PHE A 43 4.00 12.15 -3.32
N LEU A 44 4.86 11.37 -3.99
CA LEU A 44 4.49 10.10 -4.62
C LEU A 44 3.80 9.13 -3.66
N SER A 45 4.40 8.89 -2.49
CA SER A 45 3.81 7.99 -1.49
C SER A 45 2.43 8.48 -1.01
N THR A 46 2.27 9.80 -0.84
CA THR A 46 0.99 10.40 -0.44
C THR A 46 -0.05 10.29 -1.56
N VAL A 47 0.34 10.56 -2.80
CA VAL A 47 -0.52 10.48 -3.98
C VAL A 47 -1.02 9.05 -4.16
N LEU A 48 -0.13 8.05 -4.16
CA LEU A 48 -0.49 6.63 -4.25
C LEU A 48 -1.42 6.22 -3.10
N TYR A 49 -1.08 6.59 -1.87
CA TYR A 49 -1.88 6.25 -0.69
C TYR A 49 -3.31 6.76 -0.77
N TYR A 50 -3.49 8.06 -1.05
CA TYR A 50 -4.82 8.66 -1.06
C TYR A 50 -5.59 8.42 -2.36
N HIS A 51 -4.90 8.17 -3.47
CA HIS A 51 -5.56 7.69 -4.68
C HIS A 51 -6.17 6.31 -4.43
N ILE A 52 -5.38 5.31 -4.04
CA ILE A 52 -5.88 3.94 -3.78
C ILE A 52 -6.93 3.89 -2.66
N GLN A 53 -6.80 4.74 -1.63
CA GLN A 53 -7.81 4.81 -0.57
C GLN A 53 -9.17 5.31 -1.09
N ASN A 54 -9.19 6.21 -2.08
CA ASN A 54 -10.42 6.83 -2.58
C ASN A 54 -10.94 6.18 -3.86
N ALA A 55 -10.06 5.60 -4.66
CA ALA A 55 -10.39 4.81 -5.82
C ALA A 55 -11.03 3.50 -5.34
N ASN A 56 -12.30 3.31 -5.66
CA ASN A 56 -12.96 2.01 -5.52
C ASN A 56 -12.75 1.19 -6.80
N ASP A 57 -11.50 1.16 -7.27
CA ASP A 57 -11.10 0.42 -8.46
C ASP A 57 -10.31 -0.82 -8.02
N ILE A 58 -10.77 -2.00 -8.42
CA ILE A 58 -10.13 -3.27 -8.09
C ILE A 58 -8.96 -3.56 -9.02
N ASP A 59 -9.06 -3.16 -10.28
CA ASP A 59 -8.06 -3.44 -11.30
C ASP A 59 -6.79 -2.63 -11.00
N GLU A 60 -6.93 -1.36 -10.57
CA GLU A 60 -5.78 -0.55 -10.15
C GLU A 60 -5.09 -1.10 -8.90
N TRP A 61 -5.87 -1.60 -7.93
CA TRP A 61 -5.32 -2.18 -6.72
C TRP A 61 -4.60 -3.51 -7.00
N GLU A 62 -5.19 -4.38 -7.81
CA GLU A 62 -4.58 -5.65 -8.25
C GLU A 62 -3.35 -5.42 -9.11
N TYR A 63 -3.39 -4.43 -10.01
CA TYR A 63 -2.23 -4.02 -10.80
C TYR A 63 -1.06 -3.60 -9.90
N LEU A 64 -1.32 -2.79 -8.87
CA LEU A 64 -0.30 -2.37 -7.93
C LEU A 64 0.24 -3.55 -7.11
N TRP A 65 -0.63 -4.48 -6.72
CA TRP A 65 -0.24 -5.69 -6.00
C TRP A 65 0.65 -6.60 -6.84
N ASN A 66 0.26 -6.88 -8.08
CA ASN A 66 1.05 -7.72 -8.99
C ASN A 66 2.43 -7.11 -9.26
N ASN A 67 2.51 -5.78 -9.43
CA ASN A 67 3.79 -5.10 -9.54
C ASN A 67 4.62 -5.20 -8.26
N PHE A 68 4.00 -5.13 -7.08
CA PHE A 68 4.70 -5.30 -5.81
C PHE A 68 5.28 -6.72 -5.64
N THR A 69 4.55 -7.76 -6.05
CA THR A 69 4.95 -9.15 -5.84
C THR A 69 5.85 -9.72 -6.95
N GLU A 70 5.60 -9.37 -8.21
CA GLU A 70 6.24 -10.04 -9.36
C GLU A 70 7.41 -9.22 -9.94
N ASN A 71 7.43 -7.90 -9.72
CA ASN A 71 8.42 -7.04 -10.36
C ASN A 71 9.72 -6.99 -9.56
N VAL A 72 10.80 -7.54 -10.13
CA VAL A 72 12.15 -7.55 -9.53
C VAL A 72 12.89 -6.22 -9.74
N TYR A 73 12.39 -5.34 -10.62
CA TYR A 73 13.06 -4.11 -11.02
C TYR A 73 12.61 -2.87 -10.23
N ILE A 74 11.67 -3.00 -9.29
CA ILE A 74 11.25 -1.89 -8.43
C ILE A 74 12.24 -1.67 -7.28
N THR A 75 12.45 -0.41 -6.92
CA THR A 75 13.33 -0.03 -5.81
C THR A 75 12.66 -0.27 -4.45
N ALA A 76 13.44 -0.42 -3.38
CA ALA A 76 12.93 -0.52 -2.00
C ALA A 76 12.01 0.66 -1.62
N GLN A 77 12.28 1.86 -2.16
CA GLN A 77 11.44 3.05 -1.95
C GLN A 77 10.07 2.90 -2.63
N GLN A 78 10.03 2.41 -3.88
CA GLN A 78 8.78 2.10 -4.58
C GLN A 78 8.02 0.99 -3.87
N ARG A 79 8.69 -0.09 -3.44
CA ARG A 79 8.08 -1.17 -2.65
C ARG A 79 7.38 -0.64 -1.40
N THR A 80 8.07 0.19 -0.62
CA THR A 80 7.48 0.82 0.58
C THR A 80 6.26 1.69 0.23
N ALA A 81 6.34 2.46 -0.85
CA ALA A 81 5.22 3.30 -1.29
C ALA A 81 4.00 2.47 -1.74
N PHE A 82 4.23 1.39 -2.48
CA PHE A 82 3.20 0.48 -2.97
C PHE A 82 2.53 -0.24 -1.80
N LEU A 83 3.30 -0.81 -0.88
CA LEU A 83 2.78 -1.47 0.33
C LEU A 83 1.87 -0.52 1.13
N ARG A 84 2.33 0.72 1.39
CA ARG A 84 1.52 1.72 2.10
C ARG A 84 0.22 2.03 1.36
N ALA A 85 0.26 2.13 0.04
CA ALA A 85 -0.92 2.40 -0.78
C ALA A 85 -1.89 1.21 -0.82
N LEU A 86 -1.41 -0.01 -0.97
CA LEU A 86 -2.24 -1.21 -0.93
C LEU A 86 -2.98 -1.36 0.41
N CYS A 87 -2.30 -1.05 1.51
CA CYS A 87 -2.87 -1.07 2.86
C CYS A 87 -3.84 0.10 3.14
N SER A 88 -3.93 1.10 2.26
CA SER A 88 -4.83 2.25 2.43
C SER A 88 -6.26 1.97 1.94
N ALA A 89 -6.48 0.85 1.25
CA ALA A 89 -7.77 0.43 0.72
C ALA A 89 -8.88 0.45 1.79
N LYS A 90 -10.10 0.84 1.39
CA LYS A 90 -11.25 0.92 2.31
C LYS A 90 -11.94 -0.42 2.49
N GLU A 91 -11.81 -1.32 1.51
CA GLU A 91 -12.49 -2.61 1.49
C GLU A 91 -11.80 -3.62 2.40
N ILE A 92 -12.53 -4.13 3.40
CA ILE A 92 -11.99 -5.07 4.39
C ILE A 92 -11.43 -6.34 3.74
N TRP A 93 -12.05 -6.81 2.64
CA TRP A 93 -11.60 -8.04 1.97
C TRP A 93 -10.21 -7.89 1.34
N ARG A 94 -9.84 -6.70 0.84
CA ARG A 94 -8.49 -6.41 0.31
C ARG A 94 -7.45 -6.45 1.43
N LEU A 95 -7.76 -5.80 2.55
CA LEU A 95 -6.90 -5.81 3.73
C LEU A 95 -6.73 -7.23 4.30
N LYS A 96 -7.80 -8.01 4.30
CA LYS A 96 -7.77 -9.42 4.74
C LYS A 96 -6.90 -10.26 3.81
N TYR A 97 -7.07 -10.11 2.50
CA TYR A 97 -6.24 -10.79 1.51
C TYR A 97 -4.75 -10.49 1.74
N LEU A 98 -4.37 -9.21 1.93
CA LEU A 98 -2.98 -8.85 2.22
C LEU A 98 -2.43 -9.55 3.48
N LEU A 99 -3.21 -9.62 4.56
CA LEU A 99 -2.78 -10.32 5.78
C LEU A 99 -2.60 -11.82 5.57
N GLU A 100 -3.54 -12.46 4.87
CA GLU A 100 -3.51 -13.89 4.58
C GLU A 100 -2.32 -14.25 3.68
N THR A 101 -2.06 -13.47 2.63
CA THR A 101 -0.90 -13.69 1.76
C THR A 101 0.42 -13.41 2.48
N ALA A 102 0.46 -12.41 3.35
CA ALA A 102 1.66 -12.11 4.14
C ALA A 102 1.97 -13.22 5.17
N SER A 103 0.96 -13.94 5.68
CA SER A 103 1.17 -15.10 6.56
C SER A 103 1.66 -16.35 5.84
N ASP A 104 1.62 -16.44 4.52
CA ASP A 104 2.06 -17.65 3.84
C ASP A 104 3.58 -17.82 4.00
N PHE A 105 4.00 -18.95 4.60
CA PHE A 105 5.38 -19.19 5.05
C PHE A 105 6.34 -19.55 3.92
N ASP A 106 5.81 -20.01 2.79
CA ASP A 106 6.58 -20.47 1.63
C ASP A 106 6.76 -19.37 0.57
N ALA A 107 6.34 -18.14 0.85
CA ALA A 107 6.42 -17.06 -0.11
C ALA A 107 7.82 -16.40 -0.10
N ASP A 108 8.68 -16.79 -1.04
CA ASP A 108 9.86 -16.01 -1.47
C ASP A 108 9.50 -14.56 -1.92
N THR A 109 8.20 -14.25 -1.99
CA THR A 109 7.61 -13.03 -2.52
C THR A 109 7.57 -11.87 -1.52
N ILE A 110 7.48 -12.14 -0.21
CA ILE A 110 7.36 -11.12 0.84
C ILE A 110 8.51 -11.27 1.82
N GLU A 111 9.35 -10.25 1.94
CA GLU A 111 10.45 -10.28 2.89
C GLU A 111 9.92 -10.21 4.33
N GLY A 112 10.62 -10.84 5.29
CA GLY A 112 10.19 -10.85 6.69
C GLY A 112 9.99 -9.45 7.30
N GLN A 113 10.70 -8.43 6.81
CA GLN A 113 10.50 -7.03 7.22
C GLN A 113 9.16 -6.49 6.71
N GLU A 114 8.86 -6.72 5.43
CA GLU A 114 7.65 -6.25 4.75
C GLU A 114 6.39 -6.85 5.35
N TYR A 115 6.48 -8.08 5.85
CA TYR A 115 5.41 -8.70 6.60
C TYR A 115 4.95 -7.86 7.80
N PHE A 116 5.88 -7.43 8.66
CA PHE A 116 5.55 -6.60 9.82
C PHE A 116 5.05 -5.22 9.38
N ASP A 117 5.61 -4.68 8.30
CA ASP A 117 5.15 -3.41 7.73
C ASP A 117 3.69 -3.50 7.26
N ILE A 118 3.26 -4.62 6.65
CA ILE A 118 1.86 -4.86 6.27
C ILE A 118 0.97 -4.85 7.51
N ILE A 119 1.31 -5.60 8.56
CA ILE A 119 0.51 -5.64 9.79
C ILE A 119 0.38 -4.25 10.41
N ILE A 120 1.50 -3.52 10.52
CA ILE A 120 1.53 -2.17 11.07
C ILE A 120 0.70 -1.22 10.22
N ALA A 121 0.86 -1.23 8.90
CA ALA A 121 0.13 -0.35 7.98
C ALA A 121 -1.39 -0.62 8.03
N ILE A 122 -1.81 -1.89 8.05
CA ILE A 122 -3.23 -2.26 8.15
C ILE A 122 -3.79 -1.87 9.53
N SER A 123 -3.00 -1.96 10.60
CA SER A 123 -3.44 -1.52 11.94
C SER A 123 -3.72 -0.01 12.03
N GLN A 124 -3.05 0.78 11.19
CA GLN A 124 -3.24 2.22 11.07
C GLN A 124 -4.46 2.58 10.21
N ASN A 125 -4.91 1.67 9.34
CA ASN A 125 -6.13 1.82 8.58
C ASN A 125 -7.35 1.69 9.52
N PRO A 126 -8.28 2.67 9.56
CA PRO A 126 -9.47 2.59 10.40
C PRO A 126 -10.29 1.31 10.21
N ASN A 127 -10.40 0.82 8.98
CA ASN A 127 -11.15 -0.41 8.66
C ASN A 127 -10.32 -1.68 8.88
N GLY A 128 -8.99 -1.54 8.95
CA GLY A 128 -8.05 -2.65 9.14
C GLY A 128 -7.64 -2.87 10.59
N ARG A 129 -7.89 -1.92 11.50
CA ARG A 129 -7.42 -1.97 12.89
C ARG A 129 -7.84 -3.23 13.64
N ASP A 130 -9.14 -3.50 13.68
CA ASP A 130 -9.66 -4.67 14.40
C ASP A 130 -9.25 -5.97 13.70
N LEU A 131 -9.15 -5.95 12.38
CA LEU A 131 -8.70 -7.07 11.57
C LEU A 131 -7.24 -7.44 11.90
N ALA A 132 -6.33 -6.45 11.89
CA ALA A 132 -4.92 -6.64 12.24
C ALA A 132 -4.75 -7.11 13.68
N TRP A 133 -5.51 -6.52 14.62
CA TRP A 133 -5.47 -6.94 16.02
C TRP A 133 -5.95 -8.39 16.22
N ASN A 134 -7.04 -8.76 15.57
CA ASN A 134 -7.52 -10.14 15.62
C ASN A 134 -6.52 -11.09 14.98
N PHE A 135 -5.97 -10.74 13.82
CA PHE A 135 -4.97 -11.54 13.14
C PHE A 135 -3.73 -11.77 14.00
N TYR A 136 -3.20 -10.72 14.65
CA TYR A 136 -2.07 -10.84 15.58
C TYR A 136 -2.35 -11.83 16.72
N ARG A 137 -3.53 -11.73 17.36
CA ARG A 137 -3.90 -12.62 18.48
C ARG A 137 -4.01 -14.09 18.07
N HIS A 138 -4.55 -14.37 16.88
CA HIS A 138 -4.71 -15.75 16.41
C HIS A 138 -3.39 -16.37 15.96
N ASN A 139 -2.47 -15.57 15.42
CA ASN A 139 -1.21 -16.03 14.87
C ASN A 139 0.01 -15.77 15.77
N TYR A 140 -0.22 -15.35 17.02
CA TYR A 140 0.85 -14.93 17.95
C TYR A 140 1.96 -15.96 18.11
N MET A 141 1.62 -17.25 18.23
CA MET A 141 2.62 -18.32 18.38
C MET A 141 3.54 -18.40 17.15
N MET A 142 2.94 -18.37 15.97
CA MET A 142 3.63 -18.39 14.68
C MET A 142 4.51 -17.13 14.46
N LEU A 143 4.12 -15.99 15.04
CA LEU A 143 4.91 -14.76 15.01
C LEU A 143 6.16 -14.82 15.89
N LEU A 144 6.17 -15.65 16.95
CA LEU A 144 7.32 -15.81 17.83
C LEU A 144 8.41 -16.70 17.22
N ASP A 145 8.02 -17.58 16.31
CA ASP A 145 8.92 -18.56 15.67
C ASP A 145 9.56 -18.05 14.36
N ARG A 146 9.22 -16.81 13.93
CA ARG A 146 9.85 -16.10 12.80
C ARG A 146 11.11 -15.34 13.22
#